data_AF-A0A397BJW2-F1
#
_entry.id   AF-A0A397BJW2-F1
#
_cell.length_a   1.000
_cell.length_b   1.000
_cell.length_c   1.000
_cell.angle_alpha   90.00
_cell.angle_beta   90.00
_cell.angle_gamma   90.00
#
_symmetry.space_group_name_H-M   'P 1'
#
loop_
_entity.id
_entity.type
_entity.pdbx_description
1 polymer ?
#
loop_
_entity_poly.entity_id
_entity_poly.type
_entity_poly.pdbx_seq_one_letter_code
_entity_poly.pdbx_strand_id
1 'polypeptide(L)'
;MQANSGLLVRGLLLLAFVALDMATTASLMPPVLEKRPKYVPFGKVPGENRGEQPMEPIIYLEDPYYYVRDDNRSNTEILDHLRAENAYTKAALSHLDGLQDELYKELLSHEPETDQTTPSPRGDFLYYSGTEEGKAYRIHYRKPRYDDGAEEILLDVNKLAEGHTQFRVYEVKVSPDHKLLAYSVDLSGFEAYDVFIKWGRDAETLFYVTPDATTRRRHKVWSHLVGAPQSADTTLFTEDDGLFQVTVVKSSSGRFLVIFTLSTETSEVHMLDLHDPQSSLAVVAPRVQLFLGVYYERVEATASDGTTIPISVVYRKDKKKAEGQPQALHLYGYEAARYLTKMTTFTDFIAVAEHLVATKVTSPSHMTCEGRSAGGLLVAKLRDLKTDNNQVLLKMNLDSGHFSASNRYQSLKEKAVELSFLLDKLKYHHKC
;
A
#
# COMPACT_ATOMS: atom_id res chain seq x y z
N MET A 1 5.72 31.92 -85.25
CA MET A 1 5.09 31.18 -84.13
C MET A 1 5.87 31.56 -82.88
N GLN A 2 5.53 32.69 -82.26
CA GLN A 2 4.77 32.80 -80.99
C GLN A 2 5.40 31.98 -79.84
N ALA A 3 5.70 32.49 -78.65
CA ALA A 3 5.84 33.82 -78.08
C ALA A 3 6.40 33.65 -76.63
N ASN A 4 7.15 34.65 -76.15
CA ASN A 4 7.35 35.18 -74.77
C ASN A 4 6.70 34.43 -73.58
N SER A 5 7.32 34.32 -72.40
CA SER A 5 7.86 35.39 -71.53
C SER A 5 8.80 34.75 -70.47
N GLY A 6 9.89 35.34 -69.98
CA GLY A 6 10.10 36.69 -69.42
C GLY A 6 10.29 36.55 -67.88
N LEU A 7 11.51 36.38 -67.36
CA LEU A 7 12.47 37.41 -66.88
C LEU A 7 12.17 37.96 -65.47
N LEU A 8 13.26 38.16 -64.71
CA LEU A 8 13.50 39.07 -63.57
C LEU A 8 13.43 38.46 -62.14
N VAL A 9 14.27 38.81 -61.15
CA VAL A 9 15.64 39.36 -60.99
C VAL A 9 15.77 39.75 -59.50
N ARG A 10 16.95 39.53 -58.89
CA ARG A 10 17.48 40.12 -57.62
C ARG A 10 16.68 39.81 -56.33
N GLY A 11 17.26 39.36 -55.22
CA GLY A 11 18.52 39.74 -54.58
C GLY A 11 18.25 40.83 -53.54
N LEU A 12 18.20 40.47 -52.24
CA LEU A 12 18.71 41.25 -51.09
C LEU A 12 18.31 40.63 -49.73
N LEU A 13 19.17 40.88 -48.73
CA LEU A 13 18.93 40.91 -47.28
C LEU A 13 18.94 39.59 -46.50
N LEU A 14 20.17 39.22 -46.09
CA LEU A 14 20.45 38.65 -44.77
C LEU A 14 19.79 39.53 -43.68
N LEU A 15 18.83 38.97 -42.95
CA LEU A 15 18.35 39.49 -41.68
C LEU A 15 18.56 38.39 -40.64
N ALA A 16 19.59 38.58 -39.82
CA ALA A 16 19.87 37.77 -38.66
C ALA A 16 18.73 37.94 -37.64
N PHE A 17 17.85 36.95 -37.55
CA PHE A 17 17.04 36.78 -36.35
C PHE A 17 17.89 36.04 -35.32
N VAL A 18 18.55 36.83 -34.45
CA VAL A 18 18.88 36.36 -33.11
C VAL A 18 17.54 36.27 -32.39
N ALA A 19 16.92 35.08 -32.40
CA ALA A 19 15.84 34.78 -31.49
C ALA A 19 16.47 34.74 -30.09
N LEU A 20 16.24 35.81 -29.33
CA LEU A 20 16.42 35.84 -27.89
C LEU A 20 15.49 34.76 -27.33
N ASP A 21 16.05 33.61 -26.97
CA ASP A 21 15.33 32.56 -26.26
C ASP A 21 15.19 33.02 -24.81
N MET A 22 14.29 33.99 -24.58
CA MET A 22 13.73 34.22 -23.26
C MET A 22 12.68 33.14 -23.05
N ALA A 23 13.16 31.93 -22.73
CA ALA A 23 12.35 30.98 -22.00
C ALA A 23 12.02 31.64 -20.66
N THR A 24 10.91 32.38 -20.61
CA THR A 24 10.19 32.60 -19.36
C THR A 24 10.00 31.21 -18.78
N THR A 25 10.72 30.90 -17.71
CA THR A 25 10.45 29.74 -16.87
C THR A 25 9.03 29.91 -16.37
N ALA A 26 8.06 29.36 -17.11
CA ALA A 26 6.70 29.25 -16.64
C ALA A 26 6.79 28.51 -15.31
N SER A 27 6.37 29.18 -14.23
CA SER A 27 6.34 28.56 -12.91
C SER A 27 5.53 27.29 -13.04
N LEU A 28 6.16 26.14 -12.79
CA LEU A 28 5.49 24.85 -12.86
C LEU A 28 4.40 24.83 -11.78
N MET A 29 3.15 24.91 -12.19
CA MET A 29 2.00 24.91 -11.27
C MET A 29 1.48 23.49 -11.06
N PRO A 30 1.18 23.08 -9.82
CA PRO A 30 0.51 21.81 -9.59
C PRO A 30 -0.89 21.81 -10.22
N PRO A 31 -1.38 20.66 -10.71
CA PRO A 31 -2.78 20.49 -11.06
C PRO A 31 -3.67 20.78 -9.84
N VAL A 32 -4.83 21.38 -10.08
CA VAL A 32 -5.79 21.72 -9.03
C VAL A 32 -7.13 21.10 -9.40
N LEU A 33 -7.74 20.39 -8.44
CA LEU A 33 -9.08 19.86 -8.60
C LEU A 33 -10.11 20.98 -8.49
N GLU A 34 -11.18 20.87 -9.27
CA GLU A 34 -12.32 21.77 -9.13
C GLU A 34 -13.02 21.52 -7.79
N LYS A 35 -13.53 22.57 -7.15
CA LYS A 35 -14.31 22.44 -5.91
C LYS A 35 -15.79 22.29 -6.27
N ARG A 36 -16.41 21.19 -5.83
CA ARG A 36 -17.83 20.90 -6.06
C ARG A 36 -18.57 20.72 -4.74
N PRO A 37 -19.44 21.66 -4.32
CA PRO A 37 -20.10 21.58 -3.02
C PRO A 37 -20.83 20.26 -2.82
N LYS A 38 -20.50 19.55 -1.74
CA LYS A 38 -21.17 18.32 -1.32
C LYS A 38 -21.17 18.24 0.20
N TYR A 39 -22.36 18.17 0.79
CA TYR A 39 -22.50 17.97 2.22
C TYR A 39 -22.58 16.49 2.57
N VAL A 40 -21.66 16.03 3.40
CA VAL A 40 -21.55 14.65 3.88
C VAL A 40 -22.14 14.56 5.29
N PRO A 41 -23.06 13.61 5.56
CA PRO A 41 -23.67 13.45 6.87
C PRO A 41 -22.78 12.67 7.84
N PHE A 42 -22.68 13.16 9.08
CA PHE A 42 -22.02 12.54 10.23
C PHE A 42 -23.04 12.37 11.36
N GLY A 43 -23.14 11.16 11.91
CA GLY A 43 -24.17 10.81 12.91
C GLY A 43 -25.13 9.73 12.41
N LYS A 44 -26.32 9.67 13.01
CA LYS A 44 -27.30 8.58 12.77
C LYS A 44 -28.02 8.71 11.43
N VAL A 45 -27.40 8.19 10.37
CA VAL A 45 -27.98 8.16 9.01
C VAL A 45 -28.93 6.95 8.85
N PRO A 46 -30.21 7.16 8.51
CA PRO A 46 -31.17 6.07 8.35
C PRO A 46 -30.72 5.03 7.31
N GLY A 47 -30.75 3.75 7.68
CA GLY A 47 -30.37 2.65 6.80
C GLY A 47 -28.87 2.35 6.71
N GLU A 48 -28.02 3.12 7.41
CA GLU A 48 -26.58 2.90 7.45
C GLU A 48 -26.11 2.48 8.85
N ASN A 49 -25.20 1.51 8.92
CA ASN A 49 -24.50 1.19 10.17
C ASN A 49 -23.43 2.27 10.45
N ARG A 50 -23.70 3.15 11.41
CA ARG A 50 -22.83 4.26 11.83
C ARG A 50 -22.20 4.02 13.22
N GLY A 51 -22.15 2.77 13.67
CA GLY A 51 -21.67 2.37 15.00
C GLY A 51 -22.80 2.29 16.03
N GLU A 52 -22.46 1.84 17.25
CA GLU A 52 -23.44 1.63 18.33
C GLU A 52 -24.00 2.94 18.92
N GLN A 53 -23.19 4.00 18.93
CA GLN A 53 -23.54 5.30 19.51
C GLN A 53 -23.25 6.44 18.51
N PRO A 54 -23.98 6.52 17.38
CA PRO A 54 -23.76 7.57 16.41
C PRO A 54 -24.20 8.93 16.96
N MET A 55 -23.54 10.01 16.50
CA MET A 55 -23.91 11.38 16.89
C MET A 55 -25.38 11.71 16.54
N GLU A 56 -26.06 12.41 17.45
CA GLU A 56 -27.39 12.96 17.26
C GLU A 56 -27.42 14.42 17.79
N PRO A 57 -27.90 15.41 17.00
CA PRO A 57 -28.44 15.30 15.65
C PRO A 57 -27.36 15.02 14.57
N ILE A 58 -27.80 14.66 13.36
CA ILE A 58 -26.90 14.54 12.20
C ILE A 58 -26.26 15.89 11.91
N ILE A 59 -24.93 15.91 11.79
CA ILE A 59 -24.13 17.06 11.39
C ILE A 59 -23.76 16.90 9.90
N TYR A 60 -23.76 17.99 9.16
CA TYR A 60 -23.38 18.00 7.74
C TYR A 60 -22.11 18.82 7.55
N LEU A 61 -21.11 18.24 6.90
CA LEU A 61 -19.86 18.92 6.56
C LEU A 61 -19.67 18.98 5.06
N GLU A 62 -19.18 20.10 4.56
CA GLU A 62 -18.85 20.24 3.16
C GLU A 62 -17.53 19.53 2.83
N ASP A 63 -17.57 18.63 1.86
CA ASP A 63 -16.40 18.05 1.21
C ASP A 63 -16.43 18.38 -0.29
N PRO A 64 -15.73 19.45 -0.72
CA PRO A 64 -15.74 19.88 -2.12
C PRO A 64 -15.06 18.89 -3.07
N TYR A 65 -14.34 17.89 -2.54
CA TYR A 65 -13.63 16.87 -3.30
C TYR A 65 -14.29 15.49 -3.21
N TYR A 66 -15.50 15.38 -2.66
CA TYR A 66 -16.22 14.12 -2.54
C TYR A 66 -16.37 13.37 -3.88
N TYR A 67 -16.51 14.12 -4.98
CA TYR A 67 -16.67 13.56 -6.33
C TYR A 67 -15.43 12.84 -6.86
N VAL A 68 -14.25 13.07 -6.27
CA VAL A 68 -12.98 12.45 -6.66
C VAL A 68 -12.93 10.97 -6.23
N ARG A 69 -13.82 10.56 -5.32
CA ARG A 69 -14.03 9.15 -5.03
C ARG A 69 -14.78 8.49 -6.18
N ASP A 70 -14.08 7.63 -6.91
CA ASP A 70 -14.67 6.75 -7.91
C ASP A 70 -14.39 5.29 -7.57
N ASP A 71 -15.41 4.58 -7.11
CA ASP A 71 -15.30 3.17 -6.73
C ASP A 71 -15.10 2.26 -7.97
N ASN A 72 -15.38 2.73 -9.19
CA ASN A 72 -15.14 1.99 -10.43
C ASN A 72 -13.78 2.29 -11.08
N ARG A 73 -13.07 3.33 -10.62
CA ARG A 73 -11.75 3.75 -11.10
C ARG A 73 -11.69 3.94 -12.62
N SER A 74 -12.77 4.44 -13.20
CA SER A 74 -12.97 4.58 -14.65
C SER A 74 -13.33 6.00 -15.07
N ASN A 75 -13.57 6.91 -14.13
CA ASN A 75 -13.88 8.30 -14.40
C ASN A 75 -12.68 9.00 -15.07
N THR A 76 -12.89 9.43 -16.31
CA THR A 76 -11.84 10.04 -17.14
C THR A 76 -11.35 11.37 -16.58
N GLU A 77 -12.21 12.17 -15.94
CA GLU A 77 -11.81 13.43 -15.31
C GLU A 77 -10.77 13.19 -14.20
N ILE A 78 -11.01 12.17 -13.36
CA ILE A 78 -10.12 11.80 -12.27
C ILE A 78 -8.82 11.21 -12.83
N LEU A 79 -8.91 10.33 -13.83
CA LEU A 79 -7.73 9.75 -14.47
C LEU A 79 -6.85 10.80 -15.15
N ASP A 80 -7.45 11.78 -15.81
CA ASP A 80 -6.72 12.88 -16.45
C ASP A 80 -6.05 13.78 -15.42
N HIS A 81 -6.71 14.06 -14.30
CA HIS A 81 -6.09 14.76 -13.18
C HIS A 81 -4.89 13.98 -12.63
N LEU A 82 -5.02 12.66 -12.39
CA LEU A 82 -3.90 11.84 -11.90
C LEU A 82 -2.73 11.76 -12.90
N ARG A 83 -3.02 11.74 -14.21
CA ARG A 83 -1.98 11.84 -15.26
C ARG A 83 -1.28 13.19 -15.21
N ALA A 84 -2.03 14.28 -15.04
CA ALA A 84 -1.46 15.62 -14.88
C ALA A 84 -0.59 15.72 -13.62
N GLU A 85 -1.00 15.10 -12.52
CA GLU A 85 -0.21 15.04 -11.28
C GLU A 85 1.10 14.29 -11.46
N ASN A 86 1.07 13.15 -12.17
CA ASN A 86 2.28 12.42 -12.54
C ASN A 86 3.21 13.25 -13.43
N ALA A 87 2.67 13.96 -14.42
CA ALA A 87 3.45 14.83 -15.30
C ALA A 87 4.09 15.99 -14.52
N TYR A 88 3.33 16.62 -13.63
CA TYR A 88 3.82 17.67 -12.74
C TYR A 88 4.93 17.16 -11.82
N THR A 89 4.71 16.02 -11.14
CA THR A 89 5.72 15.44 -10.25
C THR A 89 6.99 15.07 -11.01
N LYS A 90 6.88 14.50 -12.21
CA LYS A 90 8.05 14.23 -13.07
C LYS A 90 8.80 15.50 -13.43
N ALA A 91 8.10 16.56 -13.87
CA ALA A 91 8.74 17.83 -14.20
C ALA A 91 9.41 18.48 -12.98
N ALA A 92 8.74 18.44 -11.82
CA ALA A 92 9.24 18.99 -10.56
C ALA A 92 10.50 18.28 -10.06
N LEU A 93 10.63 16.98 -10.33
CA LEU A 93 11.76 16.15 -9.89
C LEU A 93 12.84 15.94 -10.97
N SER A 94 12.68 16.52 -12.17
CA SER A 94 13.60 16.29 -13.30
C SER A 94 15.08 16.65 -12.99
N HIS A 95 15.30 17.65 -12.13
CA HIS A 95 16.64 18.01 -11.67
C HIS A 95 17.32 16.93 -10.79
N LEU A 96 16.55 15.94 -10.33
CA LEU A 96 17.01 14.82 -9.52
C LEU A 96 17.16 13.52 -10.33
N ASP A 97 16.91 13.52 -11.65
CA ASP A 97 16.95 12.29 -12.46
C ASP A 97 18.31 11.56 -12.33
N GLY A 98 19.42 12.31 -12.31
CA GLY A 98 20.75 11.73 -12.08
C GLY A 98 20.90 11.09 -10.69
N LEU A 99 20.39 11.74 -9.64
CA LEU A 99 20.39 11.19 -8.28
C LEU A 99 19.48 9.97 -8.16
N GLN A 100 18.33 9.96 -8.84
CA GLN A 100 17.44 8.80 -8.90
C GLN A 100 18.13 7.59 -9.54
N ASP A 101 18.87 7.80 -10.63
CA ASP A 101 19.64 6.74 -11.29
C ASP A 101 20.78 6.21 -10.40
N GLU A 102 21.49 7.10 -9.69
CA GLU A 102 22.53 6.72 -8.72
C GLU A 102 21.95 5.92 -7.56
N LEU A 103 20.88 6.41 -6.93
CA LEU A 103 20.19 5.71 -5.84
C LEU A 103 19.63 4.37 -6.29
N TYR A 104 19.08 4.27 -7.50
CA TYR A 104 18.62 2.99 -8.03
C TYR A 104 19.75 1.98 -8.15
N LYS A 105 20.92 2.39 -8.69
CA LYS A 105 22.10 1.52 -8.80
C LYS A 105 22.64 1.13 -7.42
N GLU A 106 22.66 2.07 -6.47
CA GLU A 106 23.09 1.80 -5.10
C GLU A 106 22.15 0.79 -4.42
N LEU A 107 20.83 1.02 -4.47
CA LEU A 107 19.82 0.10 -3.94
C LEU A 107 19.96 -1.29 -4.56
N LEU A 108 20.09 -1.37 -5.88
CA LEU A 108 20.29 -2.64 -6.58
C LEU A 108 21.59 -3.32 -6.16
N SER A 109 22.67 -2.58 -5.91
CA SER A 109 23.96 -3.15 -5.48
C SER A 109 23.92 -3.79 -4.09
N HIS A 110 22.95 -3.42 -3.26
CA HIS A 110 22.74 -3.98 -1.93
C HIS A 110 21.79 -5.18 -1.91
N GLU A 111 21.15 -5.49 -3.04
CA GLU A 111 20.30 -6.66 -3.20
C GLU A 111 20.93 -7.64 -4.22
N PRO A 112 21.44 -8.80 -3.79
CA PRO A 112 21.94 -9.79 -4.74
C PRO A 112 20.81 -10.21 -5.68
N GLU A 113 20.97 -9.93 -6.97
CA GLU A 113 19.91 -10.24 -7.94
C GLU A 113 19.66 -11.74 -8.03
N THR A 114 20.73 -12.54 -7.99
CA THR A 114 20.65 -13.99 -7.82
C THR A 114 20.84 -14.33 -6.35
N ASP A 115 19.79 -14.86 -5.73
CA ASP A 115 19.80 -15.23 -4.32
C ASP A 115 18.86 -16.40 -4.05
N GLN A 116 19.08 -17.12 -2.95
CA GLN A 116 18.26 -18.24 -2.52
C GLN A 116 18.01 -18.17 -1.01
N THR A 117 16.77 -18.45 -0.62
CA THR A 117 16.44 -18.67 0.79
C THR A 117 17.09 -19.96 1.29
N THR A 118 17.46 -19.99 2.57
CA THR A 118 17.91 -21.21 3.25
C THR A 118 16.91 -22.37 3.03
N PRO A 119 17.35 -23.52 2.48
CA PRO A 119 16.49 -24.68 2.30
C PRO A 119 15.89 -25.18 3.61
N SER A 120 14.57 -25.27 3.64
CA SER A 120 13.79 -25.71 4.79
C SER A 120 13.33 -27.16 4.62
N PRO A 121 13.65 -28.06 5.57
CA PRO A 121 13.24 -29.46 5.48
C PRO A 121 11.75 -29.64 5.77
N ARG A 122 11.07 -30.42 4.92
CA ARG A 122 9.70 -30.89 5.16
C ARG A 122 9.51 -32.26 4.51
N GLY A 123 9.23 -33.28 5.33
CA GLY A 123 9.16 -34.66 4.87
C GLY A 123 10.49 -35.08 4.19
N ASP A 124 10.37 -35.65 3.00
CA ASP A 124 11.48 -36.17 2.20
C ASP A 124 12.15 -35.10 1.31
N PHE A 125 11.74 -33.83 1.42
CA PHE A 125 12.22 -32.75 0.57
C PHE A 125 12.80 -31.57 1.37
N LEU A 126 13.70 -30.84 0.71
CA LEU A 126 14.12 -29.49 1.08
C LEU A 126 13.39 -28.50 0.17
N TYR A 127 12.73 -27.51 0.76
CA TYR A 127 12.00 -26.45 0.05
C TYR A 127 12.70 -25.12 0.18
N TYR A 128 12.80 -24.38 -0.91
CA TYR A 128 13.37 -23.04 -0.95
C TYR A 128 12.80 -22.28 -2.13
N SER A 129 13.20 -21.03 -2.23
CA SER A 129 12.90 -20.18 -3.37
C SER A 129 14.06 -19.24 -3.59
N GLY A 130 14.18 -18.74 -4.80
CA GLY A 130 15.25 -17.82 -5.14
C GLY A 130 14.82 -16.84 -6.21
N THR A 131 15.70 -15.89 -6.47
CA THR A 131 15.64 -14.98 -7.61
C THR A 131 16.83 -15.24 -8.51
N GLU A 132 16.69 -14.88 -9.78
CA GLU A 132 17.78 -14.91 -10.75
C GLU A 132 17.98 -13.49 -11.30
N GLU A 133 19.21 -13.18 -11.69
CA GLU A 133 19.56 -11.91 -12.34
C GLU A 133 18.64 -11.62 -13.53
N GLY A 134 18.19 -10.37 -13.64
CA GLY A 134 17.24 -9.94 -14.67
C GLY A 134 15.79 -10.45 -14.50
N LYS A 135 15.52 -11.42 -13.62
CA LYS A 135 14.15 -11.89 -13.32
C LYS A 135 13.50 -11.08 -12.20
N ALA A 136 12.23 -10.72 -12.40
CA ALA A 136 11.51 -9.83 -11.49
C ALA A 136 10.87 -10.55 -10.30
N TYR A 137 10.61 -11.86 -10.44
CA TYR A 137 9.85 -12.65 -9.48
C TYR A 137 10.61 -13.89 -9.01
N ARG A 138 10.24 -14.37 -7.82
CA ARG A 138 10.82 -15.58 -7.22
C ARG A 138 10.43 -16.84 -7.98
N ILE A 139 11.30 -17.82 -7.93
CA ILE A 139 11.04 -19.19 -8.37
C ILE A 139 11.06 -20.08 -7.12
N HIS A 140 10.08 -20.97 -7.00
CA HIS A 140 9.96 -21.92 -5.90
C HIS A 140 10.46 -23.28 -6.32
N TYR A 141 11.27 -23.89 -5.45
CA TYR A 141 11.98 -25.13 -5.73
C TYR A 141 11.73 -26.16 -4.64
N ARG A 142 11.98 -27.42 -4.98
CA ARG A 142 12.34 -28.46 -4.02
C ARG A 142 13.47 -29.33 -4.53
N LYS A 143 14.14 -30.04 -3.62
CA LYS A 143 14.99 -31.18 -3.96
C LYS A 143 14.86 -32.28 -2.91
N PRO A 144 15.19 -33.54 -3.21
CA PRO A 144 15.24 -34.58 -2.21
C PRO A 144 16.15 -34.21 -1.04
N ARG A 145 15.76 -34.63 0.16
CA ARG A 145 16.48 -34.29 1.39
C ARG A 145 17.63 -35.25 1.71
N TYR A 146 17.48 -36.52 1.33
CA TYR A 146 18.35 -37.60 1.79
C TYR A 146 19.21 -38.22 0.66
N ASP A 147 19.13 -37.67 -0.55
CA ASP A 147 19.94 -38.09 -1.70
C ASP A 147 20.28 -36.87 -2.59
N ASP A 148 21.17 -37.09 -3.56
CA ASP A 148 21.64 -36.08 -4.52
C ASP A 148 20.69 -35.93 -5.73
N GLY A 149 19.40 -36.22 -5.55
CA GLY A 149 18.40 -36.07 -6.59
C GLY A 149 18.28 -34.63 -7.07
N ALA A 150 17.81 -34.48 -8.31
CA ALA A 150 17.74 -33.20 -8.99
C ALA A 150 16.76 -32.23 -8.31
N GLU A 151 17.09 -30.94 -8.41
CA GLU A 151 16.16 -29.86 -8.10
C GLU A 151 14.96 -29.88 -9.06
N GLU A 152 13.78 -29.59 -8.51
CA GLU A 152 12.52 -29.45 -9.24
C GLU A 152 11.96 -28.05 -9.02
N ILE A 153 11.57 -27.39 -10.12
CA ILE A 153 10.82 -26.14 -10.07
C ILE A 153 9.36 -26.46 -9.74
N LEU A 154 8.88 -25.96 -8.60
CA LEU A 154 7.48 -26.05 -8.20
C LEU A 154 6.64 -24.93 -8.81
N LEU A 155 7.19 -23.71 -8.86
CA LEU A 155 6.47 -22.54 -9.35
C LEU A 155 7.45 -21.51 -9.89
N ASP A 156 7.43 -21.25 -11.19
CA ASP A 156 8.13 -20.11 -11.79
C ASP A 156 7.16 -18.94 -11.93
N VAL A 157 7.25 -17.98 -11.01
CA VAL A 157 6.35 -16.83 -11.00
C VAL A 157 6.62 -15.90 -12.18
N ASN A 158 7.81 -15.92 -12.77
CA ASN A 158 8.11 -15.10 -13.95
C ASN A 158 7.30 -15.55 -15.16
N LYS A 159 7.21 -16.87 -15.38
CA LYS A 159 6.38 -17.45 -16.45
C LYS A 159 4.90 -17.15 -16.24
N LEU A 160 4.43 -17.22 -15.00
CA LEU A 160 3.02 -16.90 -14.70
C LEU A 160 2.70 -15.41 -14.89
N ALA A 161 3.67 -14.54 -14.65
CA ALA A 161 3.51 -13.09 -14.80
C ALA A 161 3.59 -12.61 -16.25
N GLU A 162 3.95 -13.46 -17.22
CA GLU A 162 4.03 -13.08 -18.63
C GLU A 162 2.69 -12.54 -19.15
N GLY A 163 2.72 -11.36 -19.77
CA GLY A 163 1.52 -10.69 -20.29
C GLY A 163 0.68 -9.95 -19.24
N HIS A 164 1.06 -9.99 -17.96
CA HIS A 164 0.38 -9.26 -16.89
C HIS A 164 1.15 -8.00 -16.50
N THR A 165 0.45 -6.85 -16.40
CA THR A 165 1.02 -5.60 -15.89
C THR A 165 1.22 -5.64 -14.37
N GLN A 166 0.40 -6.43 -13.67
CA GLN A 166 0.50 -6.70 -12.24
C GLN A 166 0.35 -8.20 -11.99
N PHE A 167 1.28 -8.77 -11.23
CA PHE A 167 1.24 -10.16 -10.84
C PHE A 167 1.88 -10.35 -9.48
N ARG A 168 1.09 -10.74 -8.48
CA ARG A 168 1.59 -10.96 -7.12
C ARG A 168 1.18 -12.33 -6.62
N VAL A 169 2.16 -13.13 -6.20
CA VAL A 169 1.92 -14.39 -5.47
C VAL A 169 2.04 -14.12 -3.98
N TYR A 170 1.01 -14.47 -3.21
CA TYR A 170 1.00 -14.25 -1.76
C TYR A 170 1.39 -15.49 -0.97
N GLU A 171 0.69 -16.60 -1.18
CA GLU A 171 1.02 -17.87 -0.55
C GLU A 171 1.38 -18.93 -1.57
N VAL A 172 2.36 -19.77 -1.23
CA VAL A 172 2.71 -21.01 -1.93
C VAL A 172 2.79 -22.12 -0.89
N LYS A 173 1.90 -23.10 -0.99
CA LYS A 173 1.67 -24.13 0.02
C LYS A 173 1.63 -25.51 -0.63
N VAL A 174 2.62 -26.32 -0.31
CA VAL A 174 2.67 -27.73 -0.70
C VAL A 174 1.80 -28.57 0.24
N SER A 175 1.05 -29.52 -0.32
CA SER A 175 0.20 -30.45 0.42
C SER A 175 0.99 -31.33 1.40
N PRO A 176 0.36 -31.92 2.42
CA PRO A 176 1.04 -32.80 3.37
C PRO A 176 1.72 -34.01 2.73
N ASP A 177 1.17 -34.51 1.62
CA ASP A 177 1.73 -35.63 0.85
C ASP A 177 2.72 -35.22 -0.25
N HIS A 178 3.02 -33.91 -0.35
CA HIS A 178 3.96 -33.33 -1.31
C HIS A 178 3.58 -33.46 -2.79
N LYS A 179 2.33 -33.82 -3.12
CA LYS A 179 1.88 -34.02 -4.51
C LYS A 179 1.17 -32.84 -5.12
N LEU A 180 0.57 -31.96 -4.31
CA LEU A 180 -0.19 -30.82 -4.76
C LEU A 180 0.46 -29.52 -4.29
N LEU A 181 0.33 -28.49 -5.13
CA LEU A 181 0.76 -27.13 -4.83
C LEU A 181 -0.47 -26.22 -4.89
N ALA A 182 -0.80 -25.58 -3.77
CA ALA A 182 -1.77 -24.49 -3.73
C ALA A 182 -1.02 -23.17 -3.69
N TYR A 183 -1.43 -22.20 -4.51
CA TYR A 183 -0.89 -20.85 -4.48
C TYR A 183 -1.97 -19.82 -4.75
N SER A 184 -1.80 -18.60 -4.22
CA SER A 184 -2.72 -17.48 -4.41
C SER A 184 -2.08 -16.38 -5.25
N VAL A 185 -2.86 -15.80 -6.16
CA VAL A 185 -2.42 -14.76 -7.09
C VAL A 185 -3.36 -13.56 -7.04
N ASP A 186 -2.82 -12.35 -7.04
CA ASP A 186 -3.53 -11.11 -7.35
C ASP A 186 -3.00 -10.52 -8.66
N LEU A 187 -3.91 -10.35 -9.62
CA LEU A 187 -3.67 -9.77 -10.93
C LEU A 187 -4.09 -8.30 -11.02
N SER A 188 -4.84 -7.82 -10.01
CA SER A 188 -5.42 -6.49 -9.98
C SER A 188 -4.60 -5.51 -9.14
N GLY A 189 -3.86 -6.04 -8.16
CA GLY A 189 -3.20 -5.27 -7.13
C GLY A 189 -4.17 -4.68 -6.10
N PHE A 190 -5.48 -4.93 -6.18
CA PHE A 190 -6.43 -4.37 -5.21
C PHE A 190 -6.43 -5.07 -3.85
N GLU A 191 -5.53 -6.05 -3.64
CA GLU A 191 -5.56 -6.92 -2.46
C GLU A 191 -6.92 -7.60 -2.29
N ALA A 192 -7.66 -7.76 -3.40
CA ALA A 192 -8.99 -8.33 -3.39
C ALA A 192 -8.98 -9.77 -2.87
N TYR A 193 -7.80 -10.40 -2.79
CA TYR A 193 -7.58 -11.80 -2.48
C TYR A 193 -6.29 -12.00 -1.67
N ASP A 194 -6.20 -11.42 -0.46
CA ASP A 194 -5.33 -11.96 0.59
C ASP A 194 -5.87 -13.34 1.03
N VAL A 195 -5.74 -14.34 0.15
CA VAL A 195 -6.21 -15.69 0.41
C VAL A 195 -5.14 -16.41 1.22
N PHE A 196 -5.42 -16.56 2.51
CA PHE A 196 -4.63 -17.39 3.41
C PHE A 196 -5.05 -18.83 3.19
N ILE A 197 -4.16 -19.65 2.60
CA ILE A 197 -4.47 -21.03 2.25
C ILE A 197 -3.82 -21.96 3.28
N LYS A 198 -4.57 -22.91 3.83
CA LYS A 198 -4.04 -23.94 4.72
C LYS A 198 -4.53 -25.31 4.30
N TRP A 199 -3.61 -26.21 4.02
CA TRP A 199 -3.96 -27.62 3.85
C TRP A 199 -4.50 -28.20 5.15
N GLY A 200 -5.55 -29.01 5.04
CA GLY A 200 -6.08 -29.83 6.12
C GLY A 200 -5.09 -30.90 6.57
N ARG A 201 -5.56 -31.87 7.36
CA ARG A 201 -4.70 -32.99 7.82
C ARG A 201 -4.07 -33.75 6.65
N ASP A 202 -4.71 -33.72 5.48
CA ASP A 202 -4.37 -34.43 4.25
C ASP A 202 -4.32 -33.46 3.05
N ALA A 203 -4.16 -34.04 1.86
CA ALA A 203 -4.13 -33.32 0.59
C ALA A 203 -5.53 -33.21 -0.06
N GLU A 204 -6.60 -33.49 0.68
CA GLU A 204 -7.98 -33.48 0.15
C GLU A 204 -8.70 -32.18 0.53
N THR A 205 -8.35 -31.57 1.66
CA THR A 205 -9.05 -30.39 2.17
C THR A 205 -8.15 -29.15 2.17
N LEU A 206 -8.68 -28.02 1.70
CA LEU A 206 -8.08 -26.70 1.79
C LEU A 206 -8.97 -25.78 2.62
N PHE A 207 -8.37 -25.03 3.54
CA PHE A 207 -9.03 -23.94 4.24
C PHE A 207 -8.57 -22.60 3.69
N TYR A 208 -9.51 -21.68 3.50
CA TYR A 208 -9.21 -20.35 2.98
C TYR A 208 -10.12 -19.27 3.53
N VAL A 209 -9.68 -18.02 3.40
CA VAL A 209 -10.40 -16.83 3.88
C VAL A 209 -10.89 -16.00 2.71
N THR A 210 -12.14 -15.52 2.77
CA THR A 210 -12.67 -14.55 1.79
C THR A 210 -13.00 -13.21 2.44
N PRO A 211 -12.79 -12.11 1.69
CA PRO A 211 -13.29 -10.82 2.11
C PRO A 211 -14.80 -10.68 1.91
N ASP A 212 -15.41 -9.77 2.66
CA ASP A 212 -16.73 -9.25 2.40
C ASP A 212 -16.81 -8.58 1.03
N ALA A 213 -17.89 -8.80 0.30
CA ALA A 213 -18.06 -8.24 -1.05
C ALA A 213 -18.07 -6.70 -1.06
N THR A 214 -18.59 -6.09 0.01
CA THR A 214 -18.77 -4.64 0.12
C THR A 214 -17.58 -3.99 0.82
N THR A 215 -17.27 -4.44 2.03
CA THR A 215 -16.26 -3.81 2.90
C THR A 215 -14.84 -4.28 2.60
N ARG A 216 -14.67 -5.35 1.80
CA ARG A 216 -13.38 -6.02 1.53
C ARG A 216 -12.66 -6.53 2.79
N ARG A 217 -13.33 -6.50 3.94
CA ARG A 217 -12.83 -7.02 5.22
C ARG A 217 -12.83 -8.55 5.19
N ARG A 218 -11.73 -9.19 5.57
CA ARG A 218 -11.67 -10.64 5.78
C ARG A 218 -12.68 -11.03 6.86
N HIS A 219 -13.74 -11.76 6.48
CA HIS A 219 -14.79 -12.12 7.44
C HIS A 219 -15.14 -13.61 7.47
N LYS A 220 -14.87 -14.38 6.40
CA LYS A 220 -15.34 -15.77 6.30
C LYS A 220 -14.20 -16.75 6.13
N VAL A 221 -14.26 -17.86 6.86
CA VAL A 221 -13.38 -19.02 6.69
C VAL A 221 -14.16 -20.15 6.04
N TRP A 222 -13.58 -20.74 5.00
CA TRP A 222 -14.16 -21.80 4.20
C TRP A 222 -13.34 -23.08 4.26
N SER A 223 -14.01 -24.20 4.02
CA SER A 223 -13.43 -25.51 3.77
C SER A 223 -13.77 -25.94 2.34
N HIS A 224 -12.75 -26.26 1.56
CA HIS A 224 -12.84 -26.72 0.18
C HIS A 224 -12.34 -28.16 0.07
N LEU A 225 -13.11 -29.01 -0.62
CA LEU A 225 -12.68 -30.35 -1.01
C LEU A 225 -12.03 -30.27 -2.39
N VAL A 226 -10.75 -30.63 -2.48
CA VAL A 226 -9.98 -30.56 -3.73
C VAL A 226 -10.65 -31.38 -4.82
N GLY A 227 -10.89 -30.74 -5.97
CA GLY A 227 -11.56 -31.33 -7.13
C GLY A 227 -13.08 -31.14 -7.14
N ALA A 228 -13.70 -30.69 -6.04
CA ALA A 228 -15.09 -30.26 -6.02
C ALA A 228 -15.24 -28.84 -6.61
N PRO A 229 -16.42 -28.44 -7.11
CA PRO A 229 -16.67 -27.05 -7.47
C PRO A 229 -16.72 -26.17 -6.22
N GLN A 230 -16.22 -24.93 -6.31
CA GLN A 230 -16.23 -23.97 -5.20
C GLN A 230 -17.62 -23.73 -4.60
N SER A 231 -18.69 -23.88 -5.39
CA SER A 231 -20.07 -23.77 -4.90
C SER A 231 -20.46 -24.82 -3.85
N ALA A 232 -19.65 -25.88 -3.69
CA ALA A 232 -19.82 -26.91 -2.67
C ALA A 232 -19.02 -26.62 -1.38
N ASP A 233 -18.28 -25.50 -1.32
CA ASP A 233 -17.45 -25.17 -0.18
C ASP A 233 -18.30 -24.90 1.07
N THR A 234 -17.82 -25.40 2.21
CA THR A 234 -18.53 -25.29 3.49
C THR A 234 -17.99 -24.09 4.28
N THR A 235 -18.87 -23.22 4.75
CA THR A 235 -18.49 -22.15 5.68
C THR A 235 -18.17 -22.74 7.04
N LEU A 236 -16.96 -22.52 7.55
CA LEU A 236 -16.54 -22.93 8.89
C LEU A 236 -16.77 -21.85 9.94
N PHE A 237 -16.61 -20.58 9.56
CA PHE A 237 -16.71 -19.46 10.48
C PHE A 237 -17.04 -18.16 9.74
N THR A 238 -17.83 -17.29 10.38
CA THR A 238 -18.15 -15.94 9.91
C THR A 238 -17.96 -14.97 11.08
N GLU A 239 -17.15 -13.92 10.88
CA GLU A 239 -17.04 -12.77 11.78
C GLU A 239 -17.97 -11.67 11.30
N ASP A 240 -19.11 -11.48 11.96
CA ASP A 240 -20.11 -10.49 11.57
C ASP A 240 -19.78 -9.07 12.10
N ASP A 241 -18.90 -8.96 13.11
CA ASP A 241 -18.47 -7.68 13.65
C ASP A 241 -17.52 -6.96 12.68
N GLY A 242 -17.95 -5.78 12.21
CA GLY A 242 -17.23 -4.96 11.25
C GLY A 242 -15.88 -4.42 11.74
N LEU A 243 -15.58 -4.51 13.04
CA LEU A 243 -14.31 -4.09 13.64
C LEU A 243 -13.24 -5.19 13.62
N PHE A 244 -13.64 -6.45 13.46
CA PHE A 244 -12.75 -7.60 13.56
C PHE A 244 -12.42 -8.13 12.17
N GLN A 245 -11.22 -8.65 11.96
CA GLN A 245 -10.86 -9.41 10.77
C GLN A 245 -10.59 -10.85 11.15
N VAL A 246 -10.91 -11.78 10.25
CA VAL A 246 -10.59 -13.19 10.46
C VAL A 246 -9.31 -13.60 9.73
N THR A 247 -8.53 -14.46 10.36
CA THR A 247 -7.46 -15.20 9.71
C THR A 247 -7.43 -16.65 10.20
N VAL A 248 -6.77 -17.52 9.43
CA VAL A 248 -6.64 -18.93 9.73
C VAL A 248 -5.18 -19.35 9.72
N VAL A 249 -4.78 -20.08 10.76
CA VAL A 249 -3.45 -20.70 10.87
C VAL A 249 -3.59 -22.17 11.21
N LYS A 250 -2.50 -22.91 11.04
CA LYS A 250 -2.41 -24.33 11.42
C LYS A 250 -1.32 -24.47 12.47
N SER A 251 -1.58 -25.28 13.51
CA SER A 251 -0.58 -25.56 14.53
C SER A 251 0.66 -26.21 13.92
N SER A 252 1.82 -26.04 14.55
CA SER A 252 3.08 -26.68 14.13
C SER A 252 2.99 -28.21 14.12
N SER A 253 2.18 -28.79 15.03
CA SER A 253 1.86 -30.22 15.04
C SER A 253 1.02 -30.69 13.87
N GLY A 254 0.41 -29.77 13.13
CA GLY A 254 -0.54 -30.05 12.06
C GLY A 254 -1.92 -30.52 12.52
N ARG A 255 -2.10 -30.75 13.84
CA ARG A 255 -3.33 -31.29 14.42
C ARG A 255 -4.47 -30.28 14.45
N PHE A 256 -4.17 -29.01 14.71
CA PHE A 256 -5.21 -28.01 14.95
C PHE A 256 -5.24 -26.97 13.84
N LEU A 257 -6.44 -26.66 13.38
CA LEU A 257 -6.72 -25.42 12.67
C LEU A 257 -7.14 -24.38 13.71
N VAL A 258 -6.56 -23.20 13.64
CA VAL A 258 -6.83 -22.10 14.58
C VAL A 258 -7.32 -20.90 13.80
N ILE A 259 -8.49 -20.40 14.19
CA ILE A 259 -9.12 -19.22 13.62
C ILE A 259 -8.94 -18.08 14.62
N PHE A 260 -8.36 -16.98 14.16
CA PHE A 260 -8.24 -15.76 14.95
C PHE A 260 -9.22 -14.73 14.42
N THR A 261 -9.95 -14.08 15.32
CA THR A 261 -10.59 -12.80 15.03
C THR A 261 -9.80 -11.71 15.73
N LEU A 262 -9.47 -10.63 15.01
CA LEU A 262 -8.62 -9.57 15.51
C LEU A 262 -9.20 -8.20 15.19
N SER A 263 -9.29 -7.34 16.21
CA SER A 263 -9.35 -5.89 16.05
C SER A 263 -8.00 -5.28 16.43
N THR A 264 -7.89 -3.95 16.38
CA THR A 264 -6.67 -3.25 16.82
C THR A 264 -6.34 -3.49 18.29
N GLU A 265 -7.34 -3.80 19.10
CA GLU A 265 -7.17 -3.86 20.56
C GLU A 265 -7.53 -5.24 21.13
N THR A 266 -8.29 -6.07 20.41
CA THR A 266 -8.91 -7.27 20.96
C THR A 266 -8.75 -8.46 20.02
N SER A 267 -8.53 -9.66 20.57
CA SER A 267 -8.53 -10.90 19.78
C SER A 267 -9.35 -12.01 20.42
N GLU A 268 -9.98 -12.84 19.59
CA GLU A 268 -10.59 -14.13 19.99
C GLU A 268 -9.96 -15.27 19.20
N VAL A 269 -9.90 -16.45 19.82
CA VAL A 269 -9.30 -17.64 19.23
C VAL A 269 -10.28 -18.79 19.25
N HIS A 270 -10.51 -19.37 18.07
CA HIS A 270 -11.21 -20.63 17.93
C HIS A 270 -10.26 -21.72 17.44
N MET A 271 -10.54 -22.97 17.81
CA MET A 271 -9.74 -24.12 17.43
C MET A 271 -10.62 -25.27 16.94
N LEU A 272 -10.13 -25.97 15.92
CA LEU A 272 -10.72 -27.18 15.35
C LEU A 272 -9.64 -28.28 15.33
N ASP A 273 -9.95 -29.46 15.87
CA ASP A 273 -9.06 -30.63 15.81
C ASP A 273 -9.26 -31.35 14.47
N LEU A 274 -8.26 -31.27 13.59
CA LEU A 274 -8.29 -31.87 12.25
C LEU A 274 -8.16 -33.40 12.27
N HIS A 275 -7.86 -34.01 13.42
CA HIS A 275 -7.76 -35.46 13.55
C HIS A 275 -9.01 -36.11 14.13
N ASP A 276 -9.94 -35.31 14.66
CA ASP A 276 -11.22 -35.79 15.17
C ASP A 276 -12.34 -35.39 14.19
N PRO A 277 -12.93 -36.34 13.43
CA PRO A 277 -14.00 -36.04 12.49
C PRO A 277 -15.29 -35.56 13.14
N GLN A 278 -15.43 -35.68 14.47
CA GLN A 278 -16.55 -35.13 15.24
C GLN A 278 -16.22 -33.76 15.86
N SER A 279 -14.98 -33.26 15.68
CA SER A 279 -14.57 -31.97 16.21
C SER A 279 -15.42 -30.85 15.62
N SER A 280 -15.84 -29.93 16.48
CA SER A 280 -16.46 -28.67 16.10
C SER A 280 -15.60 -27.51 16.57
N LEU A 281 -15.78 -26.36 15.92
CA LEU A 281 -15.01 -25.18 16.22
C LEU A 281 -15.34 -24.69 17.65
N ALA A 282 -14.33 -24.67 18.52
CA ALA A 282 -14.48 -24.29 19.93
C ALA A 282 -13.71 -23.00 20.25
N VAL A 283 -14.31 -22.10 21.05
CA VAL A 283 -13.63 -20.92 21.58
C VAL A 283 -12.60 -21.37 22.63
N VAL A 284 -11.34 -20.99 22.44
CA VAL A 284 -10.23 -21.31 23.36
C VAL A 284 -10.07 -20.21 24.41
N ALA A 285 -10.16 -18.95 23.98
CA ALA A 285 -10.15 -17.78 24.86
C ALA A 285 -11.08 -16.71 24.26
N PRO A 286 -12.02 -16.16 25.06
CA PRO A 286 -12.88 -15.07 24.60
C PRO A 286 -12.07 -13.78 24.41
N ARG A 287 -12.66 -12.81 23.71
CA ARG A 287 -12.11 -11.46 23.45
C ARG A 287 -11.37 -10.82 24.66
N VAL A 288 -10.05 -10.66 24.56
CA VAL A 288 -9.19 -9.93 25.54
C VAL A 288 -8.40 -8.82 24.87
N GLN A 289 -8.26 -7.68 25.55
CA GLN A 289 -7.53 -6.51 25.08
C GLN A 289 -6.00 -6.68 25.21
N LEU A 290 -5.22 -6.49 24.15
CA LEU A 290 -3.75 -6.63 24.15
C LEU A 290 -3.04 -5.51 23.37
N PHE A 291 -1.90 -5.01 23.91
CA PHE A 291 -1.00 -4.05 23.27
C PHE A 291 0.44 -4.60 23.23
N LEU A 292 1.11 -4.51 22.07
CA LEU A 292 2.48 -5.02 21.85
C LEU A 292 3.56 -3.95 22.12
N GLY A 293 4.68 -4.41 22.69
CA GLY A 293 5.76 -3.60 23.28
C GLY A 293 6.66 -2.88 22.28
N VAL A 294 6.33 -1.61 22.02
CA VAL A 294 7.23 -0.59 21.44
C VAL A 294 7.46 0.51 22.49
N TYR A 295 8.65 1.13 22.49
CA TYR A 295 8.86 2.36 23.27
C TYR A 295 8.21 3.51 22.52
N TYR A 296 7.12 4.04 23.07
CA TYR A 296 6.44 5.22 22.56
C TYR A 296 6.19 6.20 23.70
N GLU A 297 6.04 7.47 23.36
CA GLU A 297 5.40 8.44 24.26
C GLU A 297 4.09 8.89 23.64
N ARG A 298 3.14 9.26 24.51
CA ARG A 298 1.87 9.86 24.11
C ARG A 298 1.99 11.37 24.24
N VAL A 299 1.69 12.06 23.16
CA VAL A 299 1.46 13.51 23.16
C VAL A 299 0.06 13.78 22.63
N GLU A 300 -0.49 14.93 22.95
CA GLU A 300 -1.86 15.27 22.59
C GLU A 300 -1.86 16.55 21.74
N ALA A 301 -2.54 16.52 20.60
CA ALA A 301 -2.83 17.71 19.83
C ALA A 301 -4.33 18.03 19.92
N THR A 302 -4.68 19.31 19.81
CA THR A 302 -6.07 19.75 19.75
C THR A 302 -6.41 20.03 18.29
N ALA A 303 -7.43 19.33 17.77
CA ALA A 303 -7.99 19.58 16.45
C ALA A 303 -8.66 20.97 16.40
N SER A 304 -8.91 21.47 15.18
CA SER A 304 -9.63 22.74 14.98
C SER A 304 -11.06 22.76 15.54
N ASP A 305 -11.66 21.59 15.75
CA ASP A 305 -13.00 21.43 16.36
C ASP A 305 -12.96 21.25 17.89
N GLY A 306 -11.77 21.32 18.50
CA GLY A 306 -11.56 21.13 19.95
C GLY A 306 -11.34 19.67 20.37
N THR A 307 -11.43 18.71 19.44
CA THR A 307 -11.17 17.30 19.75
C THR A 307 -9.71 17.07 20.15
N THR A 308 -9.48 16.36 21.25
CA THR A 308 -8.13 15.93 21.65
C THR A 308 -7.71 14.70 20.85
N ILE A 309 -6.59 14.79 20.15
CA ILE A 309 -6.04 13.73 19.31
C ILE A 309 -4.85 13.10 20.05
N PRO A 310 -4.93 11.83 20.48
CA PRO A 310 -3.79 11.13 21.02
C PRO A 310 -2.81 10.76 19.90
N ILE A 311 -1.55 11.17 20.05
CA ILE A 311 -0.46 10.91 19.11
C ILE A 311 0.53 9.96 19.78
N SER A 312 0.89 8.90 19.09
CA SER A 312 1.96 8.00 19.54
C SER A 312 3.25 8.36 18.79
N VAL A 313 4.24 8.90 19.49
CA VAL A 313 5.55 9.20 18.92
C VAL A 313 6.45 8.00 19.19
N VAL A 314 6.85 7.31 18.11
CA VAL A 314 7.69 6.11 18.16
C VAL A 314 9.12 6.48 17.80
N TYR A 315 10.09 6.07 18.61
CA TYR A 315 11.50 6.40 18.39
C TYR A 315 12.44 5.30 18.88
N ARG A 316 13.65 5.29 18.31
CA ARG A 316 14.78 4.51 18.82
C ARG A 316 15.33 5.18 20.07
N LYS A 317 15.43 4.45 21.19
CA LYS A 317 15.77 4.99 22.51
C LYS A 317 17.09 5.78 22.53
N ASP A 318 18.06 5.39 21.72
CA ASP A 318 19.40 6.00 21.60
C ASP A 318 19.45 7.21 20.64
N LYS A 319 18.33 7.52 19.96
CA LYS A 319 18.24 8.60 18.95
C LYS A 319 17.27 9.71 19.33
N LYS A 320 16.64 9.64 20.50
CA LYS A 320 15.80 10.72 21.03
C LYS A 320 16.69 11.94 21.27
N LYS A 321 16.38 13.06 20.61
CA LYS A 321 17.07 14.33 20.90
C LYS A 321 16.61 14.88 22.25
N ALA A 322 17.43 15.74 22.85
CA ALA A 322 17.05 16.46 24.05
C ALA A 322 15.78 17.30 23.80
N GLU A 323 14.98 17.48 24.85
CA GLU A 323 13.75 18.25 24.80
C GLU A 323 13.99 19.66 24.19
N GLY A 324 13.12 20.05 23.25
CA GLY A 324 13.24 21.32 22.53
C GLY A 324 14.20 21.34 21.33
N GLN A 325 14.89 20.23 21.01
CA GLN A 325 15.65 20.11 19.77
C GLN A 325 14.87 19.38 18.68
N PRO A 326 14.66 19.98 17.49
CA PRO A 326 13.89 19.37 16.43
C PRO A 326 14.58 18.10 15.92
N GLN A 327 13.84 16.99 15.88
CA GLN A 327 14.29 15.72 15.31
C GLN A 327 13.58 15.41 13.98
N ALA A 328 14.20 14.58 13.17
CA ALA A 328 13.58 14.08 11.95
C ALA A 328 12.34 13.26 12.34
N LEU A 329 11.20 13.62 11.76
CA LEU A 329 9.94 12.94 12.01
C LEU A 329 9.27 12.60 10.68
N HIS A 330 8.85 11.34 10.56
CA HIS A 330 8.00 10.88 9.48
C HIS A 330 6.60 10.66 10.04
N LEU A 331 5.65 11.49 9.61
CA LEU A 331 4.28 11.40 10.08
C LEU A 331 3.50 10.40 9.22
N TYR A 332 2.93 9.38 9.88
CA TYR A 332 2.11 8.34 9.25
C TYR A 332 0.71 8.34 9.87
N GLY A 333 -0.33 8.51 9.04
CA GLY A 333 -1.72 8.43 9.47
C GLY A 333 -2.26 7.00 9.39
N TYR A 334 -2.73 6.42 10.50
CA TYR A 334 -3.29 5.07 10.51
C TYR A 334 -4.63 4.96 11.28
N GLU A 335 -5.53 4.15 10.70
CA GLU A 335 -6.83 3.56 11.10
C GLU A 335 -7.81 4.18 12.10
N ALA A 336 -7.40 4.96 13.12
CA ALA A 336 -8.35 5.59 14.05
C ALA A 336 -9.25 6.66 13.39
N ALA A 337 -9.02 6.90 12.10
CA ALA A 337 -9.65 7.92 11.28
C ALA A 337 -10.45 7.31 10.09
N ARG A 338 -10.62 5.98 10.08
CA ARG A 338 -11.28 5.24 8.98
C ARG A 338 -12.80 5.20 9.09
N TYR A 339 -13.37 5.36 10.29
CA TYR A 339 -14.80 5.23 10.49
C TYR A 339 -15.50 6.59 10.44
N LEU A 340 -16.72 6.60 9.90
CA LEU A 340 -17.66 7.73 9.78
C LEU A 340 -18.10 8.32 11.15
N THR A 341 -17.35 8.02 12.20
CA THR A 341 -17.51 8.48 13.58
C THR A 341 -16.63 9.67 13.92
N LYS A 342 -15.63 9.99 13.07
CA LYS A 342 -14.75 11.17 13.27
C LYS A 342 -14.81 12.12 12.07
N MET A 343 -14.97 13.40 12.35
CA MET A 343 -15.26 14.45 11.36
C MET A 343 -14.06 14.90 10.51
N THR A 344 -12.82 14.60 10.94
CA THR A 344 -11.68 15.50 10.66
C THR A 344 -10.37 14.82 10.26
N THR A 345 -10.36 13.56 9.81
CA THR A 345 -9.12 12.77 9.55
C THR A 345 -7.94 13.54 8.94
N PHE A 346 -8.19 14.33 7.89
CA PHE A 346 -7.15 15.11 7.22
C PHE A 346 -6.79 16.42 7.95
N THR A 347 -7.75 17.09 8.59
CA THR A 347 -7.48 18.29 9.39
C THR A 347 -6.81 17.93 10.72
N ASP A 348 -7.11 16.76 11.28
CA ASP A 348 -6.41 16.18 12.42
C ASP A 348 -4.95 15.92 12.09
N PHE A 349 -4.68 15.34 10.90
CA PHE A 349 -3.31 15.12 10.44
C PHE A 349 -2.52 16.43 10.37
N ILE A 350 -3.13 17.50 9.89
CA ILE A 350 -2.53 18.84 9.83
C ILE A 350 -2.32 19.41 11.24
N ALA A 351 -3.34 19.35 12.11
CA ALA A 351 -3.26 19.83 13.49
C ALA A 351 -2.16 19.11 14.29
N VAL A 352 -1.98 17.81 14.07
CA VAL A 352 -0.88 17.01 14.64
C VAL A 352 0.46 17.54 14.13
N ALA A 353 0.62 17.76 12.83
CA ALA A 353 1.85 18.32 12.27
C ALA A 353 2.18 19.70 12.85
N GLU A 354 1.21 20.62 12.88
CA GLU A 354 1.36 21.96 13.43
C GLU A 354 1.73 21.93 14.92
N HIS A 355 1.08 21.05 15.70
CA HIS A 355 1.38 20.87 17.11
C HIS A 355 2.82 20.38 17.33
N LEU A 356 3.29 19.40 16.56
CA LEU A 356 4.65 18.86 16.70
C LEU A 356 5.73 19.89 16.31
N VAL A 357 5.41 20.79 15.38
CA VAL A 357 6.27 21.94 15.06
C VAL A 357 6.24 22.97 16.20
N ALA A 358 5.04 23.34 16.68
CA ALA A 358 4.88 24.35 17.73
C ALA A 358 5.55 23.95 19.05
N THR A 359 5.48 22.66 19.39
CA THR A 359 6.12 22.07 20.58
C THR A 359 7.59 21.73 20.40
N LYS A 360 8.18 22.05 19.23
CA LYS A 360 9.60 21.83 18.89
C LYS A 360 10.03 20.37 18.93
N VAL A 361 9.08 19.43 18.84
CA VAL A 361 9.39 18.01 18.59
C VAL A 361 10.06 17.87 17.22
N THR A 362 9.62 18.66 16.24
CA THR A 362 10.29 18.79 14.95
C THR A 362 10.20 20.23 14.44
N SER A 363 10.56 20.47 13.19
CA SER A 363 10.40 21.76 12.51
C SER A 363 9.96 21.54 11.07
N PRO A 364 9.44 22.56 10.36
CA PRO A 364 8.96 22.38 8.99
C PRO A 364 10.03 21.80 8.04
N SER A 365 11.30 22.17 8.23
CA SER A 365 12.42 21.66 7.43
C SER A 365 12.90 20.25 7.81
N HIS A 366 12.36 19.67 8.89
CA HIS A 366 12.73 18.34 9.41
C HIS A 366 11.54 17.38 9.46
N MET A 367 10.40 17.76 8.88
CA MET A 367 9.19 16.96 8.83
C MET A 367 8.94 16.49 7.40
N THR A 368 8.60 15.22 7.27
CA THR A 368 8.02 14.67 6.03
C THR A 368 6.75 13.89 6.35
N CYS A 369 5.90 13.72 5.34
CA CYS A 369 4.69 12.92 5.43
C CYS A 369 4.55 12.02 4.20
N GLU A 370 3.89 10.89 4.39
CA GLU A 370 3.50 9.97 3.31
C GLU A 370 2.04 9.57 3.50
N GLY A 371 1.28 9.59 2.40
CA GLY A 371 -0.07 9.02 2.35
C GLY A 371 -0.06 7.74 1.52
N ARG A 372 -0.58 6.64 2.08
CA ARG A 372 -0.69 5.34 1.37
C ARG A 372 -2.11 5.16 0.80
N SER A 373 -2.97 4.38 1.46
CA SER A 373 -4.28 3.96 0.91
C SER A 373 -5.27 5.10 0.61
N ALA A 374 -5.08 6.29 1.18
CA ALA A 374 -5.86 7.51 0.91
C ALA A 374 -4.98 8.70 0.46
N GLY A 375 -3.77 8.42 -0.05
CA GLY A 375 -2.74 9.43 -0.30
C GLY A 375 -3.16 10.54 -1.26
N GLY A 376 -3.94 10.24 -2.30
CA GLY A 376 -4.42 11.26 -3.25
C GLY A 376 -5.31 12.34 -2.60
N LEU A 377 -6.27 11.91 -1.75
CA LEU A 377 -7.14 12.82 -1.00
C LEU A 377 -6.34 13.63 0.03
N LEU A 378 -5.37 12.99 0.70
CA LEU A 378 -4.47 13.67 1.62
C LEU A 378 -3.68 14.78 0.91
N VAL A 379 -3.09 14.50 -0.25
CA VAL A 379 -2.31 15.49 -1.00
C VAL A 379 -3.18 16.66 -1.45
N ALA A 380 -4.37 16.41 -2.00
CA ALA A 380 -5.30 17.47 -2.40
C ALA A 380 -5.66 18.36 -1.19
N LYS A 381 -6.01 17.76 -0.05
CA LYS A 381 -6.38 18.50 1.16
C LYS A 381 -5.20 19.25 1.78
N LEU A 382 -4.00 18.66 1.76
CA LEU A 382 -2.77 19.32 2.23
C LEU A 382 -2.45 20.53 1.38
N ARG A 383 -2.53 20.45 0.04
CA ARG A 383 -2.28 21.59 -0.84
C ARG A 383 -3.29 22.73 -0.64
N ASP A 384 -4.52 22.40 -0.28
CA ASP A 384 -5.57 23.36 0.02
C ASP A 384 -5.40 24.09 1.36
N LEU A 385 -4.92 23.39 2.39
CA LEU A 385 -4.94 23.86 3.77
C LEU A 385 -3.58 24.27 4.32
N LYS A 386 -2.48 23.84 3.69
CA LYS A 386 -1.14 24.18 4.13
C LYS A 386 -0.94 25.71 4.18
N THR A 387 -0.26 26.16 5.23
CA THR A 387 0.04 27.59 5.44
C THR A 387 1.47 27.97 5.09
N ASP A 388 2.33 26.99 4.81
CA ASP A 388 3.73 27.19 4.43
C ASP A 388 3.94 27.22 2.90
N ASN A 389 5.18 27.12 2.43
CA ASN A 389 5.54 26.99 1.01
C ASN A 389 6.23 25.65 0.67
N ASN A 390 6.13 24.65 1.55
CA ASN A 390 6.73 23.34 1.35
C ASN A 390 6.10 22.63 0.13
N GLN A 391 6.93 21.92 -0.63
CA GLN A 391 6.48 21.22 -1.82
C GLN A 391 5.69 19.96 -1.45
N VAL A 392 4.52 19.78 -2.06
CA VAL A 392 3.69 18.57 -1.92
C VAL A 392 3.47 17.99 -3.31
N LEU A 393 3.95 16.77 -3.55
CA LEU A 393 3.88 16.08 -4.83
C LEU A 393 2.91 14.88 -4.73
N LEU A 394 2.25 14.56 -5.84
CA LEU A 394 1.45 13.34 -5.98
C LEU A 394 2.00 12.54 -7.15
N LYS A 395 2.45 11.32 -6.85
CA LYS A 395 2.82 10.32 -7.85
C LYS A 395 1.95 9.10 -7.63
N MET A 396 1.23 8.69 -8.67
CA MET A 396 0.36 7.52 -8.66
C MET A 396 0.75 6.58 -9.78
N ASN A 397 1.02 5.31 -9.45
CA ASN A 397 1.14 4.29 -10.48
C ASN A 397 -0.29 3.91 -10.92
N LEU A 398 -0.66 4.22 -12.17
CA LEU A 398 -2.00 3.94 -12.70
C LEU A 398 -2.13 2.51 -13.26
N ASP A 399 -1.00 1.83 -13.44
CA ASP A 399 -0.94 0.48 -14.02
C ASP A 399 -0.81 -0.61 -12.94
N SER A 400 -0.61 -0.20 -11.68
CA SER A 400 -0.45 -1.08 -10.51
C SER A 400 -1.47 -0.75 -9.44
N GLY A 401 -1.92 -1.75 -8.70
CA GLY A 401 -2.81 -1.57 -7.56
C GLY A 401 -2.08 -1.17 -6.27
N HIS A 402 -2.68 -1.52 -5.14
CA HIS A 402 -2.15 -1.31 -3.80
C HIS A 402 -0.75 -1.96 -3.62
N PHE A 403 0.12 -1.27 -2.88
CA PHE A 403 1.56 -1.53 -2.72
C PHE A 403 2.48 -1.36 -3.96
N SER A 404 2.03 -0.66 -5.00
CA SER A 404 2.86 -0.30 -6.15
C SER A 404 3.34 -1.51 -6.97
N ALA A 405 4.36 -1.34 -7.80
CA ALA A 405 4.80 -2.36 -8.74
C ALA A 405 5.19 -3.68 -8.03
N SER A 406 4.58 -4.79 -8.45
CA SER A 406 4.93 -6.14 -7.98
C SER A 406 6.32 -6.60 -8.45
N ASN A 407 6.86 -5.95 -9.49
CA ASN A 407 8.20 -6.17 -10.02
C ASN A 407 9.27 -5.53 -9.11
N ARG A 408 10.22 -6.32 -8.62
CA ARG A 408 11.27 -5.84 -7.71
C ARG A 408 12.09 -4.68 -8.27
N TYR A 409 12.49 -4.71 -9.55
CA TYR A 409 13.29 -3.65 -10.15
C TYR A 409 12.49 -2.34 -10.26
N GLN A 410 11.21 -2.44 -10.61
CA GLN A 410 10.34 -1.27 -10.67
C GLN A 410 10.10 -0.70 -9.26
N SER A 411 9.94 -1.57 -8.24
CA SER A 411 9.84 -1.14 -6.85
C SER A 411 11.08 -0.38 -6.38
N LEU A 412 12.29 -0.84 -6.74
CA LEU A 412 13.54 -0.14 -6.44
C LEU A 412 13.62 1.24 -7.13
N LYS A 413 13.17 1.34 -8.39
CA LYS A 413 13.09 2.64 -9.10
C LYS A 413 12.13 3.60 -8.42
N GLU A 414 10.96 3.12 -8.00
CA GLU A 414 10.01 3.93 -7.27
C GLU A 414 10.58 4.39 -5.93
N LYS A 415 11.33 3.52 -5.25
CA LYS A 415 12.02 3.87 -4.01
C LYS A 415 13.10 4.92 -4.20
N ALA A 416 13.85 4.84 -5.30
CA ALA A 416 14.84 5.85 -5.65
C ALA A 416 14.20 7.24 -5.87
N VAL A 417 13.02 7.31 -6.48
CA VAL A 417 12.26 8.57 -6.61
C VAL A 417 11.90 9.13 -5.24
N GLU A 418 11.33 8.32 -4.34
CA GLU A 418 10.98 8.75 -2.97
C GLU A 418 12.19 9.25 -2.19
N LEU A 419 13.29 8.48 -2.22
CA LEU A 419 14.52 8.82 -1.50
C LEU A 419 15.17 10.08 -2.06
N SER A 420 15.21 10.25 -3.39
CA SER A 420 15.77 11.46 -4.02
C SER A 420 15.02 12.72 -3.58
N PHE A 421 13.68 12.67 -3.53
CA PHE A 421 12.86 13.77 -3.06
C PHE A 421 13.12 14.06 -1.57
N LEU A 422 13.20 13.03 -0.74
CA LEU A 422 13.50 13.18 0.69
C LEU A 422 14.86 13.85 0.91
N LEU A 423 15.90 13.40 0.22
CA LEU A 423 17.27 13.93 0.33
C LEU A 423 17.35 15.39 -0.12
N ASP A 424 16.66 15.73 -1.22
CA ASP A 424 16.54 17.11 -1.71
C ASP A 424 15.89 18.02 -0.64
N LYS A 425 14.78 17.60 -0.04
CA LYS A 425 14.07 18.44 0.96
C LYS A 425 14.80 18.57 2.29
N LEU A 426 15.52 17.53 2.70
CA LEU A 426 16.34 17.60 3.90
C LEU A 426 17.69 18.29 3.67
N LYS A 427 17.97 18.76 2.43
CA LYS A 427 19.23 19.39 2.03
C LYS A 427 20.45 18.53 2.37
N TYR A 428 20.29 17.20 2.34
CA TYR A 428 21.40 16.27 2.44
C TYR A 428 22.13 16.25 1.10
N HIS A 429 22.94 17.28 0.86
CA HIS A 429 23.91 17.31 -0.22
C HIS A 429 25.22 16.71 0.28
N HIS A 430 25.24 15.39 0.49
CA HIS A 430 26.51 14.67 0.57
C HIS A 430 26.66 13.84 -0.69
N LYS A 431 27.83 13.97 -1.32
CA LYS A 431 28.35 12.99 -2.28
C LYS A 431 28.24 11.62 -1.61
N CYS A 432 27.40 10.74 -2.14
CA CYS A 432 27.50 9.31 -1.87
C CYS A 432 28.91 8.83 -2.29
#